data_AF-A0A442LV25-F1
#
_entry.id   AF-A0A442LV25-F1
#
_cell.length_a   1.000
_cell.length_b   1.000
_cell.length_c   1.000
_cell.angle_alpha   90.00
_cell.angle_beta   90.00
_cell.angle_gamma   90.00
#
_symmetry.space_group_name_H-M   'P 1'
#
loop_
_entity.id
_entity.type
_entity.pdbx_description
1 polymer ?
#
loop_
_entity_poly.entity_id
_entity_poly.type
_entity_poly.pdbx_seq_one_letter_code
_entity_poly.pdbx_strand_id
1 'polypeptide(L)'
;VAAGQTRLLYLAPERLMTTRMLEALARLDIRLIAIDEAHCISQWGPAFRREYEELSRLRGIFPDAPIIALTATADEATRTD
;
A
#
# COMPACT_ATOMS: atom_id res chain seq x y z
N VAL A 1 -14.16 9.87 -0.95
CA VAL A 1 -13.28 9.07 -1.83
C VAL A 1 -13.86 9.01 -3.24
N ALA A 2 -14.97 8.31 -3.48
CA ALA A 2 -15.49 8.03 -4.83
C ALA A 2 -15.83 9.25 -5.71
N ALA A 3 -16.00 10.46 -5.14
CA ALA A 3 -16.22 11.68 -5.91
C ALA A 3 -14.97 12.20 -6.66
N GLY A 4 -13.78 11.62 -6.43
CA GLY A 4 -12.55 11.95 -7.18
C GLY A 4 -11.96 13.35 -6.91
N GLN A 5 -12.50 14.10 -5.96
CA GLN A 5 -12.06 15.46 -5.64
C GLN A 5 -10.81 15.51 -4.72
N THR A 6 -10.42 14.37 -4.17
CA THR A 6 -9.31 14.27 -3.22
C THR A 6 -7.99 14.07 -3.96
N ARG A 7 -7.03 14.99 -3.78
CA ARG A 7 -5.69 14.89 -4.38
C ARG A 7 -4.77 13.89 -3.66
N LEU A 8 -4.94 13.74 -2.35
CA LEU A 8 -4.14 12.85 -1.51
C LEU A 8 -5.03 12.21 -0.44
N LEU A 9 -4.97 10.89 -0.32
CA LEU A 9 -5.78 10.11 0.60
C LEU A 9 -4.88 9.20 1.44
N TYR A 10 -4.79 9.48 2.73
CA TYR A 10 -4.13 8.59 3.69
C TYR A 10 -5.10 7.52 4.19
N LEU A 11 -4.65 6.27 4.18
CA LEU A 11 -5.40 5.12 4.67
C LEU A 11 -4.47 4.22 5.47
N ALA A 12 -4.99 3.71 6.58
CA ALA A 12 -4.35 2.60 7.27
C ALA A 12 -4.56 1.30 6.44
N PRO A 13 -3.60 0.36 6.45
CA PRO A 13 -3.66 -0.87 5.65
C PRO A 13 -4.95 -1.68 5.86
N GLU A 14 -5.39 -1.83 7.11
CA GLU A 14 -6.60 -2.56 7.49
C GLU A 14 -7.88 -1.99 6.87
N ARG A 15 -7.90 -0.68 6.59
CA ARG A 15 -9.03 0.00 5.94
C ARG A 15 -8.92 -0.07 4.43
N LEU A 16 -7.71 0.08 3.89
CA LEU A 16 -7.44 0.01 2.46
C LEU A 16 -7.85 -1.36 1.89
N MET A 17 -7.48 -2.44 2.58
CA MET A 17 -7.69 -3.81 2.12
C MET A 17 -9.12 -4.34 2.29
N THR A 18 -10.07 -3.50 2.71
CA THR A 18 -11.49 -3.87 2.71
C THR A 18 -12.06 -3.89 1.30
N THR A 19 -12.89 -4.89 0.97
CA THR A 19 -13.55 -5.02 -0.35
C THR A 19 -14.24 -3.73 -0.77
N ARG A 20 -15.00 -3.13 0.13
CA ARG A 20 -15.72 -1.86 -0.12
C ARG A 20 -14.78 -0.71 -0.49
N MET A 21 -13.60 -0.61 0.14
CA MET A 21 -12.64 0.45 -0.16
C MET A 21 -11.96 0.20 -1.50
N LEU A 22 -11.51 -1.03 -1.75
CA LEU A 22 -10.90 -1.41 -3.03
C LEU A 22 -11.85 -1.16 -4.21
N GLU A 23 -13.13 -1.53 -4.09
CA GLU A 23 -14.15 -1.24 -5.10
C GLU A 23 -14.37 0.27 -5.30
N ALA A 24 -14.30 1.06 -4.23
CA ALA A 24 -14.44 2.51 -4.31
C ALA A 24 -13.24 3.18 -4.99
N LEU A 25 -12.03 2.65 -4.74
CA LEU A 25 -10.78 3.13 -5.34
C LEU A 25 -10.64 2.69 -6.81
N ALA A 26 -11.13 1.50 -7.17
CA ALA A 26 -11.12 1.00 -8.55
C ALA A 26 -11.94 1.85 -9.53
N ARG A 27 -12.82 2.73 -9.04
CA ARG A 27 -13.56 3.70 -9.86
C ARG A 27 -12.82 5.03 -10.06
N LEU A 28 -11.65 5.18 -9.45
CA LEU A 28 -10.84 6.39 -9.54
C LEU A 28 -9.64 6.17 -10.45
N ASP A 29 -9.20 7.24 -11.09
CA ASP A 29 -7.94 7.30 -11.82
C ASP A 29 -6.78 7.50 -10.83
N ILE A 30 -6.30 6.39 -10.25
CA ILE A 30 -5.22 6.40 -9.25
C ILE A 30 -3.89 6.67 -9.95
N ARG A 31 -3.32 7.86 -9.71
CA ARG A 31 -2.05 8.28 -10.32
C ARG A 31 -0.80 7.73 -9.63
N LEU A 32 -0.90 7.36 -8.36
CA LEU A 32 0.20 6.86 -7.55
C LEU A 32 -0.35 6.20 -6.27
N ILE A 33 0.27 5.09 -5.87
CA ILE A 33 0.12 4.49 -4.54
C ILE A 33 1.47 4.62 -3.84
N ALA A 34 1.48 5.24 -2.67
CA ALA A 34 2.66 5.34 -1.82
C ALA A 34 2.45 4.50 -0.55
N ILE A 35 3.37 3.58 -0.30
CA ILE A 35 3.44 2.79 0.93
C ILE A 35 4.55 3.39 1.78
N ASP A 36 4.16 4.07 2.85
CA ASP A 36 5.10 4.59 3.85
C ASP A 36 5.41 3.50 4.89
N GLU A 37 6.54 3.62 5.58
CA GLU A 37 7.04 2.60 6.52
C GLU A 37 7.07 1.17 5.96
N ALA A 38 7.50 1.04 4.70
CA ALA A 38 7.47 -0.21 3.95
C ALA A 38 8.25 -1.37 4.59
N HIS A 39 9.18 -1.09 5.51
CA HIS A 39 9.87 -2.12 6.30
C HIS A 39 8.89 -2.99 7.13
N CYS A 40 7.67 -2.52 7.38
CA CYS A 40 6.63 -3.30 8.07
C CYS A 40 6.11 -4.49 7.25
N ILE A 41 6.39 -4.53 5.93
CA ILE A 41 5.97 -5.63 5.04
C ILE A 41 6.81 -6.88 5.29
N SER A 42 8.12 -6.74 5.50
CA SER A 42 9.03 -7.88 5.59
C SER A 42 8.76 -8.71 6.83
N GLN A 43 8.48 -10.00 6.65
CA GLN A 43 8.18 -10.95 7.72
C GLN A 43 9.38 -11.21 8.63
N TRP A 44 10.58 -10.98 8.13
CA TRP A 44 11.84 -11.15 8.85
C TRP A 44 12.29 -9.85 9.53
N GLY A 45 11.62 -8.74 9.22
CA GLY A 45 11.90 -7.44 9.80
C GLY A 45 11.41 -7.33 11.25
N PRO A 46 12.08 -6.52 12.09
CA PRO A 46 11.76 -6.41 13.53
C PRO A 46 10.42 -5.71 13.81
N ALA A 47 9.79 -5.09 12.81
CA ALA A 47 8.54 -4.34 12.93
C ALA A 47 7.43 -4.87 12.01
N PHE A 48 7.50 -6.15 11.62
CA PHE A 48 6.53 -6.81 10.76
C PHE A 48 5.07 -6.57 11.21
N ARG A 49 4.19 -6.29 10.26
CA ARG A 49 2.74 -6.21 10.45
C ARG A 49 2.02 -6.97 9.36
N ARG A 50 1.15 -7.91 9.75
CA ARG A 50 0.39 -8.73 8.80
C ARG A 50 -0.47 -7.91 7.85
N GLU A 51 -1.01 -6.78 8.31
CA GLU A 51 -1.83 -5.89 7.49
C GLU A 51 -0.99 -5.18 6.40
N TYR A 52 0.32 -4.99 6.63
CA TYR A 52 1.24 -4.48 5.62
C TYR A 52 1.59 -5.53 4.56
N GLU A 53 1.72 -6.80 4.96
CA GLU A 53 1.95 -7.90 4.01
C GLU A 53 0.86 -7.98 2.93
N GLU A 54 -0.40 -7.78 3.32
CA GLU A 54 -1.55 -7.77 2.40
C GLU A 54 -1.42 -6.69 1.29
N LEU A 55 -0.65 -5.62 1.53
CA LEU A 55 -0.42 -4.56 0.53
C LEU A 55 0.36 -5.05 -0.70
N SER A 56 1.09 -6.17 -0.60
CA SER A 56 1.74 -6.82 -1.74
C SER A 56 0.77 -7.15 -2.88
N ARG A 57 -0.51 -7.36 -2.56
CA ARG A 57 -1.59 -7.64 -3.51
C ARG A 57 -2.01 -6.43 -4.34
N LEU A 58 -1.66 -5.20 -3.92
CA LEU A 58 -2.05 -3.98 -4.62
C LEU A 58 -1.56 -3.92 -6.05
N ARG A 59 -0.40 -4.50 -6.36
CA ARG A 59 0.13 -4.58 -7.74
C ARG A 59 -0.78 -5.39 -8.67
N GLY A 60 -1.45 -6.42 -8.14
CA GLY A 60 -2.42 -7.20 -8.90
C GLY A 60 -3.78 -6.52 -9.01
N ILE A 61 -4.17 -5.72 -8.01
CA ILE A 61 -5.46 -5.02 -7.95
C ILE A 61 -5.44 -3.74 -8.81
N PHE A 62 -4.33 -3.01 -8.79
CA PHE A 62 -4.14 -1.74 -9.50
C PHE A 62 -2.91 -1.84 -10.42
N PRO A 63 -2.95 -2.66 -11.48
CA PRO A 63 -1.78 -2.94 -12.33
C PRO A 63 -1.25 -1.70 -13.06
N ASP A 64 -2.11 -0.74 -13.35
CA ASP A 64 -1.75 0.49 -14.09
C ASP A 64 -1.27 1.62 -13.17
N ALA A 65 -1.46 1.51 -11.86
CA ALA A 65 -1.05 2.52 -10.90
C ALA A 65 0.41 2.29 -10.48
N PRO A 66 1.32 3.27 -10.64
CA PRO A 66 2.65 3.20 -10.07
C PRO A 66 2.60 3.02 -8.55
N ILE A 67 3.46 2.16 -8.01
CA ILE A 67 3.59 1.92 -6.57
C ILE A 67 5.01 2.31 -6.14
N ILE A 68 5.11 3.15 -5.12
CA ILE A 68 6.37 3.48 -4.44
C ILE A 68 6.32 3.00 -2.99
N ALA A 69 7.43 2.45 -2.51
CA ALA A 69 7.61 2.00 -1.14
C ALA A 69 8.74 2.84 -0.51
N LEU A 70 8.46 3.47 0.62
CA LEU A 70 9.41 4.34 1.32
C LEU A 70 9.60 3.86 2.74
N THR A 71 10.83 3.96 3.23
CA THR A 71 11.13 3.77 4.65
C THR A 71 12.45 4.42 5.02
N ALA A 72 12.59 4.80 6.29
CA ALA A 72 13.84 5.32 6.83
C ALA A 72 14.87 4.22 7.13
N THR A 73 14.42 3.00 7.46
CA THR A 73 15.29 1.91 7.94
C THR A 73 14.92 0.59 7.27
N ALA A 74 15.85 -0.01 6.54
CA ALA A 74 15.75 -1.36 6.01
C ALA A 74 17.15 -1.91 5.77
N ASP A 75 17.46 -3.09 6.33
CA ASP A 75 18.67 -3.82 5.98
C ASP A 75 18.52 -4.49 4.59
N GLU A 76 19.56 -5.18 4.12
CA GLU A 76 19.56 -5.75 2.77
C GLU A 76 18.50 -6.82 2.56
N ALA A 77 18.26 -7.65 3.58
CA ALA A 77 17.20 -8.67 3.55
C ALA A 77 15.82 -8.01 3.46
N THR A 78 15.54 -7.03 4.33
CA THR A 78 14.27 -6.29 4.36
C THR A 78 14.00 -5.54 3.06
N ARG A 79 15.04 -5.09 2.34
CA ARG A 79 14.89 -4.42 1.03
C ARG A 79 14.58 -5.38 -0.12
N THR A 80 14.98 -6.64 0.01
CA THR A 80 14.87 -7.64 -1.06
C THR A 80 13.55 -8.40 -1.00
N ASP A 81 13.02 -8.57 0.22
CA ASP A 81 11.71 -9.14 0.53
C ASP A 81 10.57 -8.21 0.09
#